data_AF-A0AA38RHT1-F1
#
_entry.id   AF-A0AA38RHT1-F1
#
_cell.length_a   1.000
_cell.length_b   1.000
_cell.length_c   1.000
_cell.angle_alpha   90.00
_cell.angle_beta   90.00
_cell.angle_gamma   90.00
#
_symmetry.space_group_name_H-M   'P 1'
#
loop_
_entity.id
_entity.type
_entity.pdbx_description
1 polymer ?
#
loop_
_entity_poly.entity_id
_entity_poly.type
_entity_poly.pdbx_seq_one_letter_code
_entity_poly.pdbx_strand_id
1 'polypeptide(L)'
;MSTRQAALSLYRRSLKLALDWAVHRHLWRGQALYIRSLFEANRNITDPRQQRALLKETEQLLQKWKHPDPYAHPTAPGGSKYERNLPAHILDPPPPLKF
;
A
#
# COMPACT_ATOMS: atom_id res chain seq x y z
N MET A 1 -10.63 8.74 -7.72
CA MET A 1 -10.12 8.88 -6.33
C MET A 1 -9.93 10.35 -6.00
N SER A 2 -10.27 10.77 -4.79
CA SER A 2 -9.95 12.13 -4.31
C SER A 2 -8.43 12.32 -4.25
N THR A 3 -7.92 13.54 -4.50
CA THR A 3 -6.48 13.87 -4.40
C THR A 3 -5.92 13.53 -3.02
N ARG A 4 -6.71 13.72 -1.97
CA ARG A 4 -6.36 13.34 -0.60
C ARG A 4 -6.19 11.82 -0.45
N GLN A 5 -7.09 11.02 -1.02
CA GLN A 5 -7.00 9.56 -0.98
C GLN A 5 -5.75 9.07 -1.74
N ALA A 6 -5.45 9.69 -2.89
CA ALA A 6 -4.26 9.38 -3.67
C ALA A 6 -2.97 9.68 -2.87
N ALA A 7 -2.88 10.85 -2.24
CA ALA A 7 -1.74 11.23 -1.39
C ALA A 7 -1.56 10.26 -0.19
N LEU A 8 -2.65 9.87 0.49
CA LEU A 8 -2.59 8.91 1.59
C LEU A 8 -2.15 7.52 1.13
N SER A 9 -2.62 7.07 -0.04
CA SER A 9 -2.19 5.80 -0.65
C SER A 9 -0.69 5.82 -0.97
N LEU A 10 -0.21 6.89 -1.61
CA LEU A 10 1.20 7.12 -1.90
C LEU A 10 2.06 7.11 -0.64
N TYR A 11 1.62 7.81 0.41
CA TYR A 11 2.34 7.86 1.67
C TYR A 11 2.50 6.47 2.28
N ARG A 12 1.42 5.68 2.34
CA ARG A 12 1.46 4.29 2.83
C ARG A 12 2.39 3.42 2.00
N ARG A 13 2.34 3.53 0.67
CA ARG A 13 3.23 2.80 -0.24
C ARG A 13 4.69 3.21 -0.09
N SER A 14 4.97 4.49 0.13
CA SER A 14 6.33 5.01 0.34
C SER A 14 6.94 4.45 1.61
N LEU A 15 6.19 4.44 2.71
CA LEU A 15 6.65 3.84 3.97
C LEU A 15 6.87 2.33 3.87
N LYS A 16 5.98 1.63 3.14
CA LYS A 16 6.12 0.19 2.88
C LYS A 16 7.35 -0.10 2.03
N LEU A 17 7.54 0.61 0.91
CA LEU A 17 8.70 0.43 0.03
C LEU A 17 10.01 0.69 0.78
N ALA A 18 10.06 1.75 1.60
CA ALA A 18 11.23 2.02 2.43
C ALA A 18 11.50 0.87 3.42
N LEU A 19 10.45 0.26 3.98
CA LEU A 19 10.59 -0.90 4.86
C LEU A 19 11.03 -2.16 4.12
N ASP A 20 10.54 -2.38 2.90
CA ASP A 20 10.92 -3.53 2.07
C ASP A 20 12.44 -3.54 1.81
N TRP A 21 13.05 -2.35 1.66
CA TRP A 21 14.50 -2.20 1.58
C TRP A 21 15.20 -2.21 2.96
N ALA A 22 14.65 -1.50 3.94
CA ALA A 22 15.24 -1.38 5.27
C ALA A 22 14.80 -2.52 6.19
N VAL A 23 15.51 -3.65 6.10
CA VAL A 23 15.28 -4.86 6.91
C VAL A 23 15.17 -4.54 8.41
N HIS A 24 16.02 -3.64 8.93
CA HIS A 24 16.07 -3.30 10.35
C HIS A 24 15.24 -2.05 10.72
N ARG A 25 14.47 -2.15 11.82
CA ARG A 25 13.54 -1.07 12.23
C ARG A 25 14.18 0.22 12.71
N HIS A 26 15.37 0.17 13.30
CA HIS A 26 16.05 1.38 13.75
C HIS A 26 16.50 2.24 12.55
N LEU A 27 16.98 1.61 11.47
CA LEU A 27 17.31 2.30 10.21
C LEU A 27 16.06 2.84 9.53
N TRP A 28 15.02 2.00 9.42
CA TRP A 28 13.76 2.40 8.78
C TRP A 28 13.09 3.61 9.44
N ARG A 29 13.19 3.75 10.78
CA ARG A 29 12.56 4.88 11.49
C ARG A 29 13.06 6.24 11.01
N GLY A 30 14.37 6.38 10.78
CA GLY A 30 14.94 7.62 10.24
C GLY A 30 14.39 7.96 8.86
N GLN A 31 14.33 6.96 7.98
CA GLN A 31 13.76 7.10 6.64
C GLN A 31 12.26 7.43 6.68
N ALA A 32 11.50 6.79 7.57
CA ALA A 32 10.07 7.04 7.72
C ALA A 32 9.77 8.48 8.17
N LEU A 33 10.55 9.02 9.11
CA LEU A 33 10.44 10.42 9.52
C LEU A 33 10.80 11.38 8.38
N TYR A 34 11.85 11.07 7.63
CA TYR A 34 12.23 11.84 6.44
C TYR A 34 11.09 11.86 5.40
N ILE A 35 10.54 10.70 5.05
CA ILE A 35 9.39 10.61 4.13
C ILE A 35 8.22 11.45 4.65
N ARG A 36 7.90 11.37 5.94
CA ARG A 36 6.84 12.20 6.54
C ARG A 36 7.12 13.69 6.36
N SER A 37 8.35 14.13 6.59
CA SER A 37 8.72 15.55 6.43
C SER A 37 8.47 16.06 4.99
N LEU A 38 8.74 15.23 3.98
CA LEU A 38 8.49 15.57 2.56
C LEU A 38 6.99 15.74 2.27
N PHE A 39 6.14 14.88 2.83
CA PHE A 39 4.69 14.99 2.66
C PHE A 39 4.11 16.19 3.43
N GLU A 40 4.58 16.46 4.65
CA GLU A 40 4.14 17.63 5.43
C GLU A 40 4.54 18.95 4.77
N ALA A 41 5.74 19.03 4.17
CA ALA A 41 6.19 20.23 3.45
C ALA A 41 5.26 20.61 2.28
N ASN A 42 4.59 19.63 1.66
CA ASN A 42 3.71 19.84 0.51
C ASN A 42 2.21 19.82 0.88
N ARG A 43 1.87 19.76 2.17
CA ARG A 43 0.48 19.55 2.64
C ARG A 43 -0.48 20.69 2.28
N ASN A 44 0.02 21.92 2.28
CA ASN A 44 -0.79 23.14 2.14
C ASN A 44 -0.87 23.65 0.69
N ILE A 45 -0.46 22.85 -0.30
CA ILE A 45 -0.54 23.22 -1.71
C ILE A 45 -1.99 23.15 -2.16
N THR A 46 -2.56 24.28 -2.58
CA THR A 46 -3.97 24.38 -3.00
C THR A 46 -4.16 24.22 -4.51
N ASP A 47 -3.14 24.54 -5.32
CA ASP A 47 -3.24 24.46 -6.78
C ASP A 47 -3.39 22.99 -7.25
N PRO A 48 -4.52 22.62 -7.88
CA PRO A 48 -4.73 21.25 -8.35
C PRO A 48 -3.74 20.79 -9.41
N ARG A 49 -3.17 21.71 -10.22
CA ARG A 49 -2.15 21.33 -11.23
C ARG A 49 -0.86 20.92 -10.55
N GLN A 50 -0.39 21.71 -9.58
CA GLN A 50 0.79 21.39 -8.78
C GLN A 50 0.59 20.10 -7.97
N GLN A 51 -0.58 19.89 -7.36
CA GLN A 51 -0.89 18.62 -6.66
C GLN A 51 -0.73 17.42 -7.60
N ARG A 52 -1.31 17.48 -8.81
CA ARG A 52 -1.21 16.38 -9.78
C ARG A 52 0.23 16.12 -10.23
N ALA A 53 1.02 17.18 -10.41
CA ALA A 53 2.43 17.06 -10.78
C ALA A 53 3.23 16.32 -9.69
N LEU A 54 3.06 16.71 -8.42
CA LEU A 54 3.74 16.08 -7.28
C LEU A 54 3.33 14.62 -7.09
N LEU A 55 2.03 14.31 -7.24
CA LEU A 55 1.55 12.93 -7.19
C LEU A 55 2.22 12.11 -8.30
N LYS A 56 2.25 12.62 -9.55
CA LYS A 56 2.89 11.93 -10.67
C LYS A 56 4.39 11.70 -10.45
N GLU A 57 5.09 12.69 -9.93
CA GLU A 57 6.52 12.60 -9.62
C GLU A 57 6.80 11.55 -8.54
N THR A 58 6.01 11.55 -7.46
CA THR A 58 6.13 10.56 -6.40
C THR A 58 5.80 9.15 -6.88
N GLU A 59 4.81 8.99 -7.76
CA GLU A 59 4.54 7.72 -8.47
C GLU A 59 5.76 7.21 -9.25
N GLN A 60 6.41 8.08 -10.02
CA GLN A 60 7.60 7.74 -10.80
C GLN A 60 8.77 7.33 -9.89
N LEU A 61 8.95 8.02 -8.77
CA LEU A 61 9.98 7.71 -7.79
C LEU A 61 9.74 6.33 -7.17
N LEU A 62 8.52 6.03 -6.73
CA LEU A 62 8.19 4.70 -6.19
C LEU A 62 8.39 3.60 -7.22
N GLN A 63 8.06 3.85 -8.48
CA GLN A 63 8.26 2.88 -9.55
C GLN A 63 9.75 2.63 -9.82
N LYS A 64 10.57 3.68 -9.82
CA LYS A 64 12.03 3.60 -10.02
C LYS A 64 12.72 2.79 -8.92
N TRP A 65 12.29 2.97 -7.68
CA TRP A 65 12.91 2.34 -6.50
C TRP A 65 12.16 1.11 -5.99
N LYS A 66 11.26 0.56 -6.81
CA LYS A 66 10.44 -0.60 -6.45
C LYS A 66 11.34 -1.78 -6.08
N HIS A 67 11.11 -2.35 -4.90
CA HIS A 67 11.79 -3.59 -4.49
C HIS A 67 11.35 -4.76 -5.41
N PRO A 68 12.27 -5.60 -5.90
CA PRO A 68 11.93 -6.72 -6.80
C PRO A 68 11.05 -7.78 -6.12
N ASP A 69 11.27 -8.04 -4.83
CA ASP A 69 10.51 -9.01 -4.04
C ASP A 69 9.99 -8.38 -2.73
N PRO A 70 8.89 -7.60 -2.78
CA PRO A 70 8.41 -6.84 -1.63
C PRO A 70 7.77 -7.75 -0.56
N TYR A 71 7.82 -7.34 0.71
CA TYR A 71 7.22 -8.13 1.78
C TYR A 71 5.69 -8.25 1.61
N ALA A 72 5.21 -9.49 1.52
CA ALA A 72 3.80 -9.84 1.54
C ALA A 72 3.42 -10.47 2.88
N HIS A 73 2.31 -10.02 3.47
CA HIS A 73 1.79 -10.65 4.68
C HIS A 73 1.37 -12.09 4.34
N PRO A 74 1.65 -13.10 5.19
CA PRO A 74 1.46 -14.50 4.82
C PRO A 74 0.05 -14.83 4.30
N THR A 75 -0.99 -14.24 4.87
CA THR A 75 -2.40 -14.50 4.49
C THR A 75 -2.96 -13.53 3.45
N ALA A 76 -2.23 -12.47 3.08
CA ALA A 76 -2.67 -11.53 2.05
C ALA A 76 -2.47 -12.15 0.65
N PRO A 77 -3.16 -11.62 -0.39
CA PRO A 77 -2.89 -12.03 -1.77
C PRO A 77 -1.40 -11.97 -2.11
N GLY A 78 -0.86 -13.06 -2.67
CA GLY A 78 0.57 -13.21 -2.96
C GLY A 78 1.45 -13.60 -1.76
N GLY A 79 0.88 -13.78 -0.56
CA GLY A 79 1.58 -14.28 0.62
C GLY A 79 1.70 -15.81 0.65
N SER A 80 2.63 -16.34 1.43
CA SER A 80 2.94 -17.78 1.47
C SER A 80 1.84 -18.69 2.05
N LYS A 81 0.82 -18.13 2.70
CA LYS A 81 -0.33 -18.83 3.27
C LYS A 81 -1.66 -18.36 2.65
N TYR A 82 -1.62 -17.63 1.54
CA TYR A 82 -2.82 -17.20 0.84
C TYR A 82 -3.63 -18.44 0.39
N GLU A 83 -4.93 -18.43 0.67
CA GLU A 83 -5.88 -19.51 0.28
C GLU A 83 -5.49 -20.93 0.75
N ARG A 84 -4.57 -21.05 1.72
CA ARG A 84 -4.09 -22.37 2.18
C ARG A 84 -5.17 -23.23 2.83
N ASN A 85 -6.13 -22.60 3.52
CA ASN A 85 -7.23 -23.24 4.25
C ASN A 85 -8.58 -22.62 3.86
N LEU A 86 -8.97 -22.74 2.59
CA LEU A 86 -10.29 -22.30 2.13
C LEU A 86 -11.40 -23.20 2.72
N PRO A 87 -12.60 -22.64 3.01
CA PRO A 87 -13.73 -23.47 3.40
C PRO A 87 -14.08 -24.44 2.27
N ALA A 88 -14.45 -25.67 2.65
CA ALA A 88 -14.93 -26.66 1.69
C ALA A 88 -16.21 -26.15 1.01
N HIS A 89 -16.44 -26.60 -0.23
CA HIS A 89 -17.69 -26.33 -0.93
C HIS A 89 -18.87 -26.92 -0.15
N ILE A 90 -20.00 -26.19 -0.17
CA ILE A 90 -21.26 -26.69 0.38
C ILE A 90 -21.71 -27.86 -0.50
N LEU A 91 -21.69 -29.06 0.06
CA LEU A 91 -22.21 -30.27 -0.59
C LEU A 91 -23.68 -30.52 -0.26
N ASP A 92 -24.21 -29.82 0.73
CA ASP A 92 -25.59 -29.98 1.16
C ASP A 92 -26.56 -29.51 0.06
N PRO A 93 -27.64 -30.27 -0.21
CA PRO A 93 -28.66 -29.82 -1.13
C PRO A 93 -29.34 -28.55 -0.60
N PRO A 94 -29.85 -27.67 -1.49
CA PRO A 94 -30.58 -26.50 -1.07
C PRO A 94 -31.79 -26.90 -0.19
N PRO A 95 -32.17 -26.10 0.81
CA PRO A 95 -33.31 -26.40 1.66
C PRO A 95 -34.59 -26.53 0.83
N PRO A 96 -35.54 -27.39 1.23
CA PRO A 96 -36.79 -27.59 0.49
C PRO A 96 -37.58 -26.28 0.43
N LEU A 97 -38.14 -25.99 -0.75
CA LEU A 97 -39.00 -24.83 -0.96
C LEU A 97 -40.23 -24.94 -0.03
N LYS A 98 -40.43 -23.93 0.81
CA LYS A 98 -41.66 -23.81 1.60
C LYS A 98 -42.73 -23.21 0.69
N PHE A 99 -43.70 -24.02 0.30
CA PHE A 99 -44.96 -23.57 -0.30
C PHE A 99 -45.98 -23.33 0.82
#